data_AF-A0A3C8CA92-F1
#
_entry.id   AF-A0A3C8CA92-F1
#
_cell.length_a   1.000
_cell.length_b   1.000
_cell.length_c   1.000
_cell.angle_alpha   90.00
_cell.angle_beta   90.00
_cell.angle_gamma   90.00
#
_symmetry.space_group_name_H-M   'P 1'
#
loop_
_entity.id
_entity.type
_entity.pdbx_description
1 polymer ?
#
loop_
_entity_poly.entity_id
_entity_poly.type
_entity_poly.pdbx_seq_one_letter_code
_entity_poly.pdbx_strand_id
1 'polypeptide(L)'
;MTTVPDNVAGRATIFTIDAGETHRIFIVNVSNSTINSSNSSFTDSRTHLILTQDSAQFGNIRAVGINESPIAATTVNSINKYNNLGQLSFWGVVFIESSGTGFAMEFIGDAHDSTIGRNFGDSQLSGVSGTSSGVARGIN
;
A
#
# COMPACT_ATOMS: atom_id res chain seq x y z
N MET A 1 10.88 10.13 14.06
CA MET A 1 10.01 10.51 12.94
C MET A 1 9.50 11.91 13.24
N THR A 2 10.15 12.88 12.63
CA THR A 2 9.61 14.23 12.40
C THR A 2 9.81 14.45 10.92
N THR A 3 8.70 14.55 10.20
CA THR A 3 8.64 14.73 8.75
C THR A 3 9.17 16.12 8.38
N VAL A 4 10.16 16.13 7.47
CA VAL A 4 11.06 17.25 7.10
C VAL A 4 11.82 17.83 8.31
N PRO A 5 13.17 17.72 8.36
CA PRO A 5 14.11 17.62 7.23
C PRO A 5 14.80 16.23 7.09
N ASP A 6 15.54 16.07 5.98
CA ASP A 6 16.36 14.91 5.57
C ASP A 6 17.27 14.39 6.68
N ASN A 7 16.69 13.52 7.50
CA ASN A 7 17.41 12.64 8.41
C ASN A 7 16.77 11.25 8.31
N VAL A 8 17.45 10.25 8.89
CA VAL A 8 17.14 8.82 8.79
C VAL A 8 15.67 8.47 9.08
N ALA A 9 14.91 9.33 9.77
CA ALA A 9 13.51 9.12 10.11
C ALA A 9 12.47 9.80 9.16
N GLY A 10 12.89 10.54 8.12
CA GLY A 10 12.04 11.29 7.18
C GLY A 10 11.67 10.58 5.86
N ARG A 11 12.07 9.31 5.70
CA ARG A 11 11.93 8.55 4.44
C ARG A 11 10.60 7.79 4.30
N ALA A 12 9.60 8.13 5.11
CA ALA A 12 8.32 7.42 5.16
C ALA A 12 7.16 8.40 5.02
N THR A 13 6.21 8.05 4.15
CA THR A 13 4.90 8.70 4.06
C THR A 13 3.83 7.74 4.57
N ILE A 14 2.81 8.27 5.23
CA ILE A 14 1.65 7.51 5.70
C ILE A 14 0.42 8.28 5.27
N PHE A 15 -0.48 7.59 4.57
CA PHE A 15 -1.74 8.14 4.10
C PHE A 15 -2.78 7.03 4.06
N THR A 16 -4.05 7.42 4.05
CA THR A 16 -5.19 6.52 3.85
C THR A 16 -5.69 6.69 2.42
N ILE A 17 -6.16 5.60 1.82
CA ILE A 17 -6.88 5.60 0.55
C ILE A 17 -8.33 5.25 0.86
N ASP A 18 -9.25 6.14 0.55
CA ASP A 18 -10.67 5.88 0.74
C ASP A 18 -11.25 5.07 -0.43
N ALA A 19 -12.39 4.43 -0.16
CA ALA A 19 -13.09 3.65 -1.17
C ALA A 19 -13.49 4.53 -2.37
N GLY A 20 -13.20 4.05 -3.57
CA GLY A 20 -13.49 4.78 -4.82
C GLY A 20 -12.45 5.83 -5.20
N GLU A 21 -11.38 6.00 -4.42
CA GLU A 21 -10.29 6.89 -4.77
C GLU A 21 -9.14 6.17 -5.47
N THR A 22 -8.41 6.91 -6.31
CA THR A 22 -7.17 6.44 -6.93
C THR A 22 -6.04 7.37 -6.51
N HIS A 23 -5.02 6.81 -5.88
CA HIS A 23 -3.85 7.54 -5.40
C HIS A 23 -2.64 7.18 -6.26
N ARG A 24 -1.71 8.12 -6.41
CA ARG A 24 -0.45 7.94 -7.12
C ARG A 24 0.69 8.06 -6.11
N ILE A 25 1.61 7.11 -6.13
CA ILE A 25 2.76 7.08 -5.24
C ILE A 25 4.01 7.07 -6.10
N PHE A 26 4.90 8.04 -5.88
CA PHE A 26 6.18 8.12 -6.55
C PHE A 26 7.30 7.94 -5.52
N ILE A 27 8.18 6.98 -5.78
CA ILE A 27 9.41 6.77 -5.01
C ILE A 27 10.56 7.24 -5.89
N VAL A 28 11.19 8.36 -5.54
CA VAL A 28 12.18 9.02 -6.41
C VAL A 28 13.30 9.62 -5.59
N ASN A 29 14.49 9.73 -6.18
CA ASN A 29 15.60 10.42 -5.56
C ASN A 29 15.30 11.91 -5.38
N VAL A 30 15.79 12.49 -4.28
CA VAL A 30 15.57 13.89 -3.89
C VAL A 30 16.12 14.88 -4.93
N SER A 31 17.15 14.49 -5.68
CA SER A 31 17.71 15.30 -6.77
C SER A 31 16.91 15.25 -8.08
N ASN A 32 15.81 14.49 -8.17
CA ASN A 32 15.04 14.41 -9.41
C ASN A 32 14.43 15.77 -9.75
N SER A 33 14.86 16.33 -10.89
CA SER A 33 14.53 17.71 -11.30
C SER A 33 13.08 17.91 -11.71
N THR A 34 12.35 16.82 -12.01
CA THR A 34 11.00 16.88 -12.58
C THR A 34 9.93 16.33 -11.63
N ILE A 35 10.19 15.21 -10.96
CA ILE A 35 9.28 14.60 -10.00
C ILE A 35 9.71 15.02 -8.59
N ASN A 36 9.24 16.18 -8.16
CA ASN A 36 9.54 16.74 -6.85
C ASN A 36 8.38 17.60 -6.35
N SER A 37 8.46 18.02 -5.08
CA SER A 37 7.42 18.81 -4.41
C SER A 37 7.25 20.24 -4.95
N SER A 38 8.16 20.73 -5.80
CA SER A 38 8.04 22.05 -6.43
C SER A 38 7.28 22.01 -7.75
N ASN A 39 7.06 20.83 -8.34
CA ASN A 39 6.27 20.66 -9.56
C ASN A 39 4.80 20.48 -9.21
N SER A 40 3.96 21.41 -9.66
CA SER A 40 2.52 21.43 -9.36
C SER A 40 1.78 20.15 -9.76
N SER A 41 2.29 19.40 -10.74
CA SER A 41 1.72 18.10 -11.17
C SER A 41 1.76 17.02 -10.09
N PHE A 42 2.55 17.22 -9.02
CA PHE A 42 2.76 16.28 -7.92
C PHE A 42 2.39 16.87 -6.55
N THR A 43 1.58 17.93 -6.52
CA THR A 43 1.19 18.63 -5.28
C THR A 43 -0.27 18.42 -4.87
N ASP A 44 -1.02 17.62 -5.62
CA ASP A 44 -2.41 17.30 -5.26
C ASP A 44 -2.50 16.32 -4.07
N SER A 45 -3.66 16.29 -3.41
CA SER A 45 -3.89 15.50 -2.20
C SER A 45 -3.88 13.97 -2.40
N ARG A 46 -3.93 13.50 -3.65
CA ARG A 46 -3.91 12.07 -4.00
C ARG A 46 -2.56 11.64 -4.57
N THR A 47 -1.58 12.53 -4.56
CA THR A 47 -0.23 12.27 -5.04
C THR A 47 0.76 12.30 -3.90
N HIS A 48 1.47 11.20 -3.72
CA HIS A 48 2.35 10.96 -2.58
C HIS A 48 3.78 10.82 -3.09
N LEU A 49 4.68 11.68 -2.61
CA LEU A 49 6.11 11.58 -2.92
C LEU A 49 6.84 10.94 -1.74
N ILE A 50 7.61 9.89 -2.02
CA ILE A 50 8.59 9.31 -1.11
C ILE A 50 9.97 9.63 -1.68
N LEU A 51 10.59 10.68 -1.13
CA LEU A 51 11.91 11.12 -1.57
C LEU A 51 13.00 10.26 -0.94
N THR A 52 13.88 9.71 -1.79
CA THR A 52 15.04 8.90 -1.42
C THR A 52 16.33 9.69 -1.58
N GLN A 53 17.44 9.22 -1.00
CA GLN A 53 18.75 9.84 -1.24
C GLN A 53 19.30 9.42 -2.60
N ASP A 54 20.30 10.15 -3.11
CA ASP A 54 21.01 9.88 -4.37
C ASP A 54 22.00 8.71 -4.25
N SER A 55 21.56 7.61 -3.67
CA SER A 55 22.36 6.41 -3.45
C SER A 55 21.45 5.17 -3.42
N ALA A 56 22.03 3.97 -3.37
CA ALA A 56 21.24 2.76 -3.23
C ALA A 56 20.49 2.78 -1.89
N GLN A 57 19.19 2.48 -1.94
CA GLN A 57 18.30 2.50 -0.78
C GLN A 57 17.48 1.23 -0.73
N PHE A 58 17.11 0.83 0.48
CA PHE A 58 16.14 -0.22 0.74
C PHE A 58 14.92 0.35 1.47
N GLY A 59 13.82 -0.39 1.43
CA GLY A 59 12.58 -0.03 2.07
C GLY A 59 11.49 -1.04 1.75
N ASN A 60 10.33 -0.82 2.33
CA ASN A 60 9.14 -1.62 2.10
C ASN A 60 7.92 -0.70 2.00
N ILE A 61 6.94 -1.13 1.22
CA ILE A 61 5.59 -0.55 1.25
C ILE A 61 4.74 -1.51 2.06
N ARG A 62 4.01 -0.98 3.03
CA ARG A 62 3.07 -1.75 3.83
C ARG A 62 1.67 -1.15 3.66
N ALA A 63 0.74 -1.96 3.17
CA ALA A 63 -0.67 -1.62 3.13
C ALA A 63 -1.42 -2.47 4.16
N VAL A 64 -2.28 -1.84 4.94
CA VAL A 64 -3.12 -2.49 5.95
C VAL A 64 -4.53 -1.92 5.88
N GLY A 65 -5.54 -2.79 6.00
CA GLY A 65 -6.90 -2.33 6.21
C GLY A 65 -7.04 -1.75 7.61
N ILE A 66 -7.65 -0.56 7.72
CA ILE A 66 -7.96 0.09 9.01
C ILE A 66 -9.36 -0.24 9.52
N ASN A 67 -10.15 -1.00 8.76
CA ASN A 67 -11.50 -1.36 9.14
C ASN A 67 -11.51 -2.34 10.32
N GLU A 68 -12.30 -2.03 11.35
CA GLU A 68 -12.36 -2.76 12.63
C GLU A 68 -12.96 -4.17 12.49
N SER A 69 -13.77 -4.40 11.45
CA SER A 69 -14.38 -5.71 11.18
C SER A 69 -14.17 -6.15 9.72
N PRO A 70 -12.95 -6.60 9.35
CA PRO A 70 -12.64 -7.01 7.98
C PRO A 70 -13.36 -8.28 7.51
N ILE A 71 -14.05 -8.97 8.43
CA ILE A 71 -14.87 -10.17 8.21
C ILE A 71 -16.38 -9.87 8.11
N ALA A 72 -16.81 -8.65 8.42
CA ALA A 72 -18.21 -8.24 8.26
C ALA A 72 -18.44 -7.80 6.80
N ALA A 73 -19.22 -8.59 6.06
CA ALA A 73 -19.58 -8.27 4.68
C ALA A 73 -20.76 -7.31 4.60
N THR A 74 -20.74 -6.43 3.60
CA THR A 74 -21.92 -5.78 3.05
C THR A 74 -22.37 -6.55 1.81
N THR A 75 -23.62 -6.99 1.76
CA THR A 75 -24.15 -7.69 0.58
C THR A 75 -24.62 -6.70 -0.47
N VAL A 76 -24.03 -6.76 -1.67
CA VAL A 76 -24.41 -5.94 -2.82
C VAL A 76 -24.75 -6.88 -3.97
N ASN A 77 -25.98 -6.83 -4.49
CA ASN A 77 -26.46 -7.72 -5.56
C ASN A 77 -26.20 -9.21 -5.28
N SER A 78 -26.51 -9.66 -4.05
CA SER A 78 -26.26 -11.04 -3.59
C SER A 78 -24.78 -11.46 -3.52
N ILE A 79 -23.85 -10.51 -3.66
CA ILE A 79 -22.41 -10.74 -3.51
C ILE A 79 -21.93 -10.09 -2.21
N ASN A 80 -21.25 -10.88 -1.38
CA ASN A 80 -20.62 -10.36 -0.17
C ASN A 80 -19.39 -9.53 -0.53
N LYS A 81 -19.38 -8.27 -0.09
CA LYS A 81 -18.27 -7.33 -0.26
C LYS A 81 -17.70 -7.02 1.12
N TYR A 82 -16.39 -7.22 1.26
CA TYR A 82 -15.68 -6.98 2.52
C TYR A 82 -14.82 -5.74 2.39
N ASN A 83 -14.95 -4.79 3.33
CA ASN A 83 -14.17 -3.56 3.34
C ASN A 83 -12.76 -3.86 3.89
N ASN A 84 -11.89 -4.33 3.01
CA ASN A 84 -10.50 -4.66 3.32
C ASN A 84 -9.60 -4.46 2.09
N LEU A 85 -8.29 -4.69 2.28
CA LEU A 85 -7.25 -4.46 1.27
C LEU A 85 -7.51 -5.20 -0.06
N GLY A 86 -8.25 -6.31 -0.02
CA GLY A 86 -8.59 -7.10 -1.20
C GLY A 86 -9.51 -6.41 -2.21
N GLN A 87 -10.09 -5.27 -1.86
CA GLN A 87 -10.86 -4.46 -2.81
C GLN A 87 -10.03 -3.45 -3.60
N LEU A 88 -8.77 -3.24 -3.21
CA LEU A 88 -7.89 -2.31 -3.90
C LEU A 88 -7.20 -3.00 -5.08
N SER A 89 -7.13 -2.29 -6.20
CA SER A 89 -6.32 -2.67 -7.35
C SER A 89 -5.00 -1.88 -7.31
N PHE A 90 -3.89 -2.58 -7.47
CA PHE A 90 -2.57 -1.99 -7.50
C PHE A 90 -1.87 -2.40 -8.79
N TRP A 91 -1.20 -1.44 -9.42
CA TRP A 91 -0.29 -1.65 -10.53
C TRP A 91 0.86 -0.68 -10.36
N GLY A 92 2.03 -1.04 -10.88
CA GLY A 92 3.21 -0.19 -10.76
C GLY A 92 4.12 -0.33 -11.97
N VAL A 93 5.14 0.50 -12.00
CA VAL A 93 6.22 0.43 -12.98
C VAL A 93 7.52 0.80 -12.29
N VAL A 94 8.58 0.06 -12.61
CA VAL A 94 9.94 0.49 -12.32
C VAL A 94 10.48 1.14 -13.58
N PHE A 95 10.92 2.39 -13.46
CA PHE A 95 11.53 3.15 -14.53
C PHE A 95 12.99 3.45 -14.20
N ILE A 96 13.87 3.21 -15.16
CA ILE A 96 15.31 3.44 -15.08
C ILE A 96 15.61 4.66 -15.97
N GLU A 97 15.79 5.81 -15.33
CA GLU A 97 15.95 7.09 -16.02
C GLU A 97 17.17 7.12 -16.95
N SER A 98 18.29 6.54 -16.51
CA SER A 98 19.55 6.56 -17.28
C SER A 98 19.50 5.81 -18.61
N SER A 99 18.65 4.79 -18.72
CA SER A 99 18.46 3.99 -19.93
C SER A 99 17.16 4.29 -20.67
N GLY A 100 16.25 5.07 -20.06
CA GLY A 100 14.91 5.31 -20.59
C GLY A 100 14.04 4.05 -20.68
N THR A 101 14.40 2.99 -19.96
CA THR A 101 13.70 1.69 -19.98
C THR A 101 13.03 1.42 -18.64
N GLY A 102 12.17 0.40 -18.60
CA GLY A 102 11.47 0.00 -17.38
C GLY A 102 10.74 -1.32 -17.53
N PHE A 103 10.10 -1.76 -16.46
CA PHE A 103 9.24 -2.94 -16.45
C PHE A 103 8.03 -2.71 -15.55
N ALA A 104 6.90 -3.31 -15.93
CA ALA A 104 5.69 -3.27 -15.12
C ALA A 104 5.90 -4.08 -13.83
N MET A 105 5.45 -3.53 -12.72
CA MET A 105 5.32 -4.26 -11.47
C MET A 105 3.95 -4.91 -11.45
N GLU A 106 3.94 -6.23 -11.51
CA GLU A 106 2.77 -7.03 -11.20
C GLU A 106 2.96 -7.60 -9.80
N PHE A 107 1.95 -7.43 -8.95
CA PHE A 107 1.92 -8.12 -7.67
C PHE A 107 1.51 -9.57 -7.94
N ILE A 108 2.44 -10.50 -7.73
CA ILE A 108 2.15 -11.93 -7.82
C ILE A 108 1.35 -12.32 -6.57
N GLY A 109 0.12 -12.78 -6.80
CA GLY A 109 -0.90 -12.89 -5.77
C GLY A 109 -1.71 -11.60 -5.72
N ASP A 110 -2.99 -11.67 -6.07
CA ASP A 110 -3.86 -10.53 -5.83
C ASP A 110 -4.16 -10.46 -4.32
N ALA A 111 -4.55 -9.29 -3.82
CA ALA A 111 -5.03 -9.15 -2.44
C ALA A 111 -6.35 -9.93 -2.19
N HIS A 112 -6.81 -10.70 -3.19
CA HIS A 112 -8.12 -11.31 -3.34
C HIS A 112 -8.06 -12.87 -3.41
N ASP A 113 -6.87 -13.49 -3.57
CA ASP A 113 -6.58 -14.90 -3.85
C ASP A 113 -5.73 -15.53 -2.74
N SER A 114 -5.38 -14.75 -1.71
CA SER A 114 -5.05 -15.30 -0.38
C SER A 114 -6.34 -15.76 0.31
N THR A 115 -7.02 -16.76 -0.29
CA THR A 115 -7.89 -17.64 0.47
C THR A 115 -7.04 -18.85 0.85
N ILE A 116 -6.72 -19.00 2.14
CA ILE A 116 -6.35 -20.34 2.62
C ILE A 116 -7.59 -21.19 2.36
N GLY A 117 -7.50 -22.01 1.32
CA GLY A 117 -8.38 -23.12 1.18
C GLY A 117 -8.22 -23.98 2.43
N ARG A 118 -9.35 -24.15 3.14
CA ARG A 118 -9.75 -25.35 3.91
C ARG A 118 -9.56 -25.26 5.42
N ASN A 119 -10.62 -25.58 6.16
CA ASN A 119 -10.72 -26.44 7.36
C ASN A 119 -9.60 -26.44 8.43
N PHE A 120 -8.80 -25.39 8.56
CA PHE A 120 -7.87 -25.23 9.68
C PHE A 120 -8.46 -24.21 10.65
N GLY A 121 -8.66 -24.62 11.90
CA GLY A 121 -9.25 -23.81 12.95
C GLY A 121 -8.56 -22.45 13.12
N ASP A 122 -9.34 -21.48 13.58
CA ASP A 122 -8.95 -20.09 13.77
C ASP A 122 -7.52 -19.94 14.31
N SER A 123 -6.66 -19.28 13.54
CA SER A 123 -5.30 -18.96 13.99
C SER A 123 -5.40 -17.92 15.10
N GLN A 124 -5.16 -18.34 16.35
CA GLN A 124 -5.18 -17.46 17.52
C GLN A 124 -3.93 -16.59 17.58
N LEU A 125 -3.99 -15.40 16.98
CA LEU A 125 -3.26 -14.24 17.48
C LEU A 125 -4.24 -13.44 18.34
N SER A 126 -4.34 -13.81 19.61
CA SER A 126 -5.32 -13.26 20.54
C SER A 126 -5.10 -11.78 20.81
N GLY A 127 -6.10 -10.95 20.48
CA GLY A 127 -6.24 -9.60 21.03
C GLY A 127 -6.77 -9.63 22.48
N VAL A 128 -6.55 -8.54 23.22
CA VAL A 128 -6.92 -8.32 24.65
C VAL A 128 -8.42 -8.50 24.98
N SER A 129 -9.28 -8.89 24.02
CA SER A 129 -10.69 -9.19 24.25
C SER A 129 -11.26 -10.32 23.37
N GLY A 130 -10.45 -11.32 23.02
CA GLY A 130 -10.98 -12.60 22.53
C GLY A 130 -11.71 -12.60 21.19
N THR A 131 -11.56 -11.54 20.38
CA THR A 131 -12.02 -11.50 19.00
C THR A 131 -10.90 -11.97 18.07
N SER A 132 -11.12 -13.11 17.42
CA SER A 132 -10.27 -13.62 16.34
C SER A 132 -10.41 -12.72 15.12
N SER A 133 -9.29 -12.33 14.49
CA SER A 133 -9.31 -11.60 13.21
C SER A 133 -9.59 -12.51 12.00
N GLY A 134 -9.88 -13.79 12.22
CA GLY A 134 -9.90 -14.81 11.18
C GLY A 134 -8.49 -15.07 10.63
N VAL A 135 -8.36 -16.07 9.73
CA VAL A 135 -7.13 -16.31 8.99
C VAL A 135 -6.69 -15.00 8.33
N ALA A 136 -5.50 -14.52 8.68
CA ALA A 136 -4.97 -13.29 8.15
C ALA A 136 -4.94 -13.37 6.62
N ARG A 137 -5.82 -12.60 5.97
CA ARG A 137 -5.76 -12.34 4.54
C ARG A 137 -4.66 -11.29 4.31
N GLY A 138 -3.42 -11.76 4.42
CA GLY A 138 -2.23 -10.98 4.14
C GLY A 138 -1.50 -11.58 2.95
N ILE A 139 -1.05 -10.71 2.05
CA ILE A 139 0.04 -11.03 1.12
C ILE A 139 1.27 -11.30 1.99
N ASN A 140 1.90 -12.46 1.84
CA ASN A 140 3.25 -12.70 2.34
C ASN A 140 4.24 -12.23 1.27
#